data_AF-A0A4Q8L615-F1
#
_entry.id   AF-A0A4Q8L615-F1
#
_cell.length_a   1.000
_cell.length_b   1.000
_cell.length_c   1.000
_cell.angle_alpha   90.00
_cell.angle_beta   90.00
_cell.angle_gamma   90.00
#
_symmetry.space_group_name_H-M   'P 1'
#
loop_
_entity.id
_entity.type
_entity.pdbx_description
1 polymer ?
#
loop_
_entity_poly.entity_id
_entity_poly.type
_entity_poly.pdbx_seq_one_letter_code
_entity_poly.pdbx_strand_id
1 'polypeptide(L)'
;MDACMGLGCQAWPPQVWAAWVQALLSIAAIFGVLLVVRREQRARARAEREAERLKARSLALLAGEACDEITAGLTAALGLRAVGAEAALLGASGRQAAAVPEALRRLIPELYRLGESGALLQDLVLTLQGIASLQRRFDQQVEHDAPGAAVLLPFVLEQFELALMLSEEAGLRLANLFEVNPLHARDFDAPGASTFPAPRAGHDRRADSHHPR
;
A
#
# COMPACT_ATOMS: atom_id res chain seq x y z
N MET A 1 -17.39 -82.36 31.33
CA MET A 1 -16.24 -81.53 30.94
C MET A 1 -16.13 -81.61 29.45
N ASP A 2 -16.64 -80.61 28.74
CA ASP A 2 -16.17 -80.21 27.41
C ASP A 2 -16.55 -78.73 27.24
N ALA A 3 -15.55 -77.94 26.87
CA ALA A 3 -15.50 -76.51 27.03
C ALA A 3 -16.30 -75.78 25.95
N CYS A 4 -17.32 -75.02 26.36
CA CYS A 4 -17.90 -73.96 25.54
C CYS A 4 -16.93 -72.76 25.50
N MET A 5 -15.87 -72.87 24.71
CA MET A 5 -15.16 -71.72 24.17
C MET A 5 -15.61 -71.53 22.72
N GLY A 6 -16.43 -70.52 22.47
CA GLY A 6 -16.88 -70.18 21.12
C GLY A 6 -17.61 -68.86 21.18
N LEU A 7 -16.85 -67.78 20.97
CA LEU A 7 -17.28 -66.38 20.82
C LEU A 7 -18.78 -66.22 20.55
N GLY A 8 -19.51 -65.75 21.55
CA GLY A 8 -20.90 -65.33 21.39
C GLY A 8 -20.96 -64.14 20.44
N CYS A 9 -21.13 -64.40 19.15
CA CYS A 9 -21.72 -63.44 18.23
C CYS A 9 -23.17 -63.23 18.68
N GLN A 10 -23.38 -62.32 19.64
CA GLN A 10 -24.71 -61.76 19.88
C GLN A 10 -25.16 -61.09 18.59
N ALA A 11 -26.03 -61.74 17.83
CA ALA A 11 -26.69 -61.14 16.68
C ALA A 11 -27.55 -59.98 17.22
N TRP A 12 -27.08 -58.76 17.02
CA TRP A 12 -27.82 -57.57 17.44
C TRP A 12 -29.16 -57.50 16.71
N PRO A 13 -30.23 -57.02 17.38
CA PRO A 13 -31.52 -56.83 16.74
C PRO A 13 -31.39 -55.96 15.49
N PRO A 14 -32.18 -56.21 14.43
CA PRO A 14 -32.09 -55.46 13.17
C PRO A 14 -32.27 -53.94 13.35
N GLN A 15 -32.97 -53.53 14.41
CA GLN A 15 -33.17 -52.13 14.80
C GLN A 15 -31.87 -51.45 15.22
N VAL A 16 -30.96 -52.17 15.89
CA VAL A 16 -29.65 -51.65 16.31
C VAL A 16 -28.75 -51.49 15.09
N TRP A 17 -28.77 -52.47 14.17
CA TRP A 17 -28.07 -52.37 12.88
C TRP A 17 -28.53 -51.18 12.04
N ALA A 18 -29.85 -50.98 11.92
CA ALA A 18 -30.42 -49.84 11.22
C ALA A 18 -29.98 -48.49 11.83
N ALA A 19 -29.98 -48.38 13.17
CA ALA A 19 -29.54 -47.18 13.87
C ALA A 19 -28.04 -46.87 13.62
N TRP A 20 -27.17 -47.88 13.61
CA TRP A 20 -25.75 -47.70 13.29
C TRP A 20 -25.51 -47.28 11.85
N VAL A 21 -26.20 -47.90 10.89
CA VAL A 21 -26.12 -47.51 9.48
C VAL A 21 -26.60 -46.08 9.29
N GLN A 22 -27.71 -45.69 9.93
CA GLN A 22 -28.24 -44.33 9.86
C GLN A 22 -27.31 -43.30 10.53
N ALA A 23 -26.67 -43.64 11.66
CA ALA A 23 -25.68 -42.79 12.30
C ALA A 23 -24.44 -42.58 11.40
N LEU A 24 -23.93 -43.66 10.78
CA LEU A 24 -22.79 -43.59 9.86
C LEU A 24 -23.13 -42.77 8.61
N LEU A 25 -24.32 -42.94 8.03
CA LEU A 25 -24.78 -42.14 6.88
C LEU A 25 -24.95 -40.67 7.25
N SER A 26 -25.43 -40.36 8.45
CA SER A 26 -25.56 -38.98 8.93
C SER A 26 -24.20 -38.31 9.11
N ILE A 27 -23.23 -39.01 9.69
CA ILE A 27 -21.85 -38.53 9.83
C ILE A 27 -21.22 -38.32 8.45
N ALA A 28 -21.41 -39.27 7.52
CA ALA A 28 -20.91 -39.16 6.15
C ALA A 28 -21.53 -37.97 5.41
N ALA A 29 -22.82 -37.71 5.59
CA ALA A 29 -23.51 -36.55 5.01
C ALA A 29 -22.95 -35.23 5.57
N ILE A 30 -22.75 -35.12 6.88
CA ILE A 30 -22.15 -33.94 7.52
C ILE A 30 -20.72 -33.71 7.00
N PHE A 31 -19.91 -34.75 6.91
CA PHE A 31 -18.56 -34.66 6.34
C PHE A 31 -18.58 -34.24 4.87
N GLY A 32 -19.51 -34.76 4.08
CA GLY A 32 -19.72 -34.36 2.69
C GLY A 32 -19.99 -32.87 2.56
N VAL A 33 -20.94 -32.34 3.34
CA VAL A 33 -21.27 -30.91 3.38
C VAL A 33 -20.08 -30.06 3.80
N LEU A 34 -19.35 -30.46 4.86
CA LEU A 34 -18.17 -29.72 5.33
C LEU A 34 -17.06 -29.67 4.27
N LEU A 35 -16.84 -30.74 3.52
CA LEU A 35 -15.86 -30.79 2.44
C LEU A 35 -16.25 -29.90 1.25
N VAL A 36 -17.53 -29.88 0.88
CA VAL A 36 -18.04 -29.01 -0.18
C VAL A 36 -17.92 -27.55 0.22
N VAL A 37 -18.36 -27.17 1.43
CA VAL A 37 -18.23 -25.80 1.95
C VAL A 37 -16.77 -25.37 2.02
N ARG A 38 -15.87 -26.22 2.51
CA ARG A 38 -14.42 -25.91 2.51
C ARG A 38 -13.84 -25.75 1.11
N ARG A 39 -14.30 -26.53 0.14
CA ARG A 39 -13.88 -26.38 -1.27
C ARG A 39 -14.37 -25.08 -1.87
N GLU A 40 -15.64 -24.73 -1.67
CA GLU A 40 -16.21 -23.47 -2.14
C GLU A 40 -15.55 -22.26 -1.48
N GLN A 41 -15.31 -22.30 -0.17
CA GLN A 41 -14.59 -21.25 0.54
C GLN A 41 -13.16 -21.06 0.01
N ARG A 42 -12.43 -22.16 -0.24
CA ARG A 42 -11.10 -22.09 -0.85
C ARG A 42 -11.14 -21.54 -2.28
N ALA A 43 -12.16 -21.89 -3.06
CA ALA A 43 -12.32 -21.38 -4.41
C ALA A 43 -12.62 -19.87 -4.41
N ARG A 44 -13.53 -19.40 -3.53
CA ARG A 44 -13.84 -17.97 -3.35
C ARG A 44 -12.61 -17.19 -2.88
N ALA A 45 -11.90 -17.69 -1.88
CA ALA A 45 -10.68 -17.04 -1.39
C ALA A 45 -9.59 -16.93 -2.47
N ARG A 46 -9.48 -17.90 -3.40
CA ARG A 46 -8.55 -17.79 -4.54
C ARG A 46 -9.00 -16.71 -5.52
N ALA A 47 -10.28 -16.69 -5.87
CA ALA A 47 -10.85 -15.69 -6.79
C ALA A 47 -10.73 -14.27 -6.23
N GLU A 48 -10.98 -14.07 -4.94
CA GLU A 48 -10.83 -12.79 -4.26
C GLU A 48 -9.37 -12.30 -4.29
N ARG A 49 -8.41 -13.19 -3.99
CA ARG A 49 -6.97 -12.87 -4.07
C ARG A 49 -6.53 -12.52 -5.49
N GLU A 50 -7.04 -13.21 -6.50
CA GLU A 50 -6.75 -12.91 -7.91
C GLU A 50 -7.33 -11.54 -8.29
N ALA A 51 -8.56 -11.22 -7.87
CA ALA A 51 -9.17 -9.92 -8.08
C ALA A 51 -8.39 -8.77 -7.40
N GLU A 52 -7.91 -8.98 -6.17
CA GLU A 52 -7.09 -8.02 -5.46
C GLU A 52 -5.74 -7.78 -6.15
N ARG A 53 -5.10 -8.83 -6.64
CA ARG A 53 -3.86 -8.73 -7.43
C ARG A 53 -4.07 -7.96 -8.73
N LEU A 54 -5.15 -8.23 -9.45
CA LEU A 54 -5.50 -7.50 -10.65
C LEU A 54 -5.76 -6.02 -10.35
N LYS A 55 -6.45 -5.72 -9.24
CA LYS A 55 -6.64 -4.34 -8.77
C LYS A 55 -5.31 -3.68 -8.45
N ALA A 56 -4.44 -4.31 -7.66
CA ALA A 56 -3.11 -3.77 -7.36
C ALA A 56 -2.27 -3.51 -8.62
N ARG A 57 -2.34 -4.40 -9.62
CA ARG A 57 -1.64 -4.22 -10.90
C ARG A 57 -2.18 -3.04 -11.69
N SER A 58 -3.50 -2.88 -11.77
CA SER A 58 -4.11 -1.71 -12.42
C SER A 58 -3.74 -0.40 -11.71
N LEU A 59 -3.71 -0.39 -10.38
CA LEU A 59 -3.29 0.76 -9.59
C LEU A 59 -1.82 1.11 -9.82
N ALA A 60 -0.94 0.10 -9.87
CA ALA A 60 0.48 0.31 -10.12
C ALA A 60 0.77 0.85 -11.53
N LEU A 61 0.03 0.40 -12.55
CA LEU A 61 0.17 0.94 -13.91
C LEU A 61 -0.23 2.41 -13.97
N LEU A 62 -1.40 2.76 -13.40
CA LEU A 62 -1.86 4.16 -13.37
C LEU A 62 -0.95 5.06 -12.54
N ALA A 63 -0.42 4.55 -11.42
CA ALA A 63 0.55 5.26 -10.61
C ALA A 63 1.90 5.43 -11.35
N GLY A 64 2.32 4.42 -12.11
CA GLY A 64 3.53 4.47 -12.93
C GLY A 64 3.45 5.54 -14.02
N GLU A 65 2.34 5.58 -14.75
CA GLU A 65 2.08 6.64 -15.74
C GLU A 65 2.11 8.04 -15.11
N ALA A 66 1.55 8.19 -13.91
CA ALA A 66 1.61 9.45 -13.18
C ALA A 66 3.04 9.81 -12.72
N CYS A 67 3.85 8.83 -12.32
CA CYS A 67 5.27 9.06 -12.04
C CYS A 67 6.03 9.52 -13.29
N ASP A 68 5.77 8.93 -14.45
CA ASP A 68 6.40 9.35 -15.70
C ASP A 68 6.04 10.81 -16.06
N GLU A 69 4.78 11.20 -15.88
CA GLU A 69 4.32 12.59 -16.06
C GLU A 69 5.01 13.55 -15.09
N ILE A 70 5.10 13.18 -13.80
CA ILE A 70 5.80 13.96 -12.76
C ILE A 70 7.29 14.12 -13.13
N THR A 71 7.98 13.01 -13.41
CA THR A 71 9.39 12.98 -13.77
C THR A 71 9.67 13.87 -14.99
N ALA A 72 8.84 13.78 -16.04
CA ALA A 72 8.96 14.63 -17.22
C ALA A 72 8.77 16.12 -16.88
N GLY A 73 7.77 16.46 -16.07
CA GLY A 73 7.51 17.83 -15.62
C GLY A 73 8.66 18.41 -14.78
N LEU A 74 9.15 17.65 -13.81
CA LEU A 74 10.28 18.04 -12.95
C LEU A 74 11.57 18.22 -13.76
N THR A 75 11.85 17.30 -14.69
CA THR A 75 13.01 17.37 -15.58
C THR A 75 12.95 18.60 -16.49
N ALA A 76 11.76 18.92 -17.04
CA ALA A 76 11.57 20.12 -17.84
C ALA A 76 11.82 21.40 -17.03
N ALA A 77 11.31 21.46 -15.79
CA ALA A 77 11.50 22.61 -14.90
C ALA A 77 12.98 22.80 -14.51
N LEU A 78 13.68 21.71 -14.17
CA LEU A 78 15.11 21.74 -13.86
C LEU A 78 15.96 22.04 -15.12
N GLY A 79 15.53 21.59 -16.30
CA GLY A 79 16.19 21.86 -17.58
C GLY A 79 16.21 23.34 -17.94
N LEU A 80 15.16 24.10 -17.59
CA LEU A 80 15.11 25.55 -17.82
C LEU A 80 16.18 26.31 -17.05
N ARG A 81 16.56 25.84 -15.85
CA ARG A 81 17.71 26.39 -15.10
C ARG A 81 19.01 26.19 -15.88
N ALA A 82 19.22 25.01 -16.44
CA ALA A 82 20.47 24.68 -17.15
C ALA A 82 20.70 25.58 -18.38
N VAL A 83 19.62 26.10 -18.99
CA VAL A 83 19.68 27.02 -20.14
C VAL A 83 19.67 28.50 -19.69
N GLY A 84 19.64 28.77 -18.38
CA GLY A 84 19.64 30.14 -17.85
C GLY A 84 18.34 30.91 -18.12
N ALA A 85 17.20 30.20 -18.14
CA ALA A 85 15.90 30.81 -18.39
C ALA A 85 15.54 31.88 -17.35
N GLU A 86 14.75 32.87 -17.78
CA GLU A 86 14.26 33.93 -16.91
C GLU A 86 13.41 33.39 -15.75
N ALA A 87 13.42 34.09 -14.62
CA ALA A 87 12.69 33.73 -13.41
C ALA A 87 11.18 33.52 -13.65
N ALA A 88 10.57 34.27 -14.58
CA ALA A 88 9.15 34.12 -14.92
C ALA A 88 8.84 32.77 -15.63
N LEU A 89 9.73 32.31 -16.51
CA LEU A 89 9.60 31.02 -17.19
C LEU A 89 9.84 29.85 -16.21
N LEU A 90 10.81 30.00 -15.30
CA LEU A 90 11.02 29.09 -14.18
C LEU A 90 9.79 29.04 -13.25
N GLY A 91 9.16 30.19 -12.98
CA GLY A 91 7.92 30.31 -12.21
C GLY A 91 6.78 29.47 -12.80
N ALA A 92 6.50 29.67 -14.09
CA ALA A 92 5.43 28.96 -14.80
C ALA A 92 5.68 27.44 -14.90
N SER A 93 6.88 27.03 -15.29
CA SER A 93 7.23 25.62 -15.39
C SER A 93 7.25 24.94 -14.02
N GLY A 94 7.78 25.61 -12.99
CA GLY A 94 7.77 25.09 -11.63
C GLY A 94 6.35 24.90 -11.08
N ARG A 95 5.40 25.78 -11.39
CA ARG A 95 3.98 25.58 -11.01
C ARG A 95 3.38 24.34 -11.67
N GLN A 96 3.70 24.11 -12.95
CA GLN A 96 3.23 22.92 -13.66
C GLN A 96 3.87 21.64 -13.10
N ALA A 97 5.18 21.67 -12.85
CA ALA A 97 5.93 20.53 -12.33
C ALA A 97 5.58 20.18 -10.88
N ALA A 98 5.17 21.17 -10.06
CA ALA A 98 4.70 20.95 -8.70
C ALA A 98 3.25 20.45 -8.62
N ALA A 99 2.53 20.36 -9.73
CA ALA A 99 1.15 19.91 -9.75
C ALA A 99 1.09 18.39 -9.59
N VAL A 100 0.31 17.92 -8.61
CA VAL A 100 0.01 16.48 -8.49
C VAL A 100 -0.92 16.07 -9.64
N PRO A 101 -0.57 15.08 -10.47
CA PRO A 101 -1.46 14.59 -11.53
C PRO A 101 -2.82 14.16 -10.99
N GLU A 102 -3.88 14.44 -11.75
CA GLU A 102 -5.25 14.12 -11.34
C GLU A 102 -5.46 12.60 -11.21
N ALA A 103 -4.79 11.81 -12.06
CA ALA A 103 -4.75 10.37 -11.94
C ALA A 103 -4.24 9.94 -10.56
N LEU A 104 -3.09 10.46 -10.11
CA LEU A 104 -2.51 10.14 -8.81
C LEU A 104 -3.40 10.61 -7.64
N ARG A 105 -4.01 11.80 -7.74
CA ARG A 105 -4.95 12.30 -6.72
C ARG A 105 -6.12 11.36 -6.46
N ARG A 106 -6.70 10.80 -7.51
CA ARG A 106 -7.81 9.83 -7.39
C ARG A 106 -7.37 8.51 -6.79
N LEU A 107 -6.09 8.16 -6.91
CA LEU A 107 -5.52 6.92 -6.41
C LEU A 107 -5.10 7.00 -4.94
N ILE A 108 -4.94 8.20 -4.35
CA ILE A 108 -4.50 8.41 -2.95
C ILE A 108 -5.19 7.45 -1.95
N PRO A 109 -6.54 7.29 -1.96
CA PRO A 109 -7.23 6.43 -0.99
C PRO A 109 -6.88 4.94 -1.11
N GLU A 110 -6.34 4.51 -2.25
CA GLU A 110 -6.07 3.11 -2.60
C GLU A 110 -4.56 2.78 -2.58
N LEU A 111 -3.69 3.77 -2.34
CA LEU A 111 -2.23 3.58 -2.35
C LEU A 111 -1.75 2.57 -1.31
N TYR A 112 -2.46 2.39 -0.19
CA TYR A 112 -2.12 1.40 0.83
C TYR A 112 -2.03 -0.03 0.27
N ARG A 113 -2.75 -0.32 -0.82
CA ARG A 113 -2.72 -1.64 -1.47
C ARG A 113 -1.40 -1.95 -2.17
N LEU A 114 -0.56 -0.93 -2.38
CA LEU A 114 0.75 -1.05 -3.00
C LEU A 114 1.88 -1.23 -1.98
N GLY A 115 1.56 -1.31 -0.67
CA GLY A 115 2.56 -1.49 0.39
C GLY A 115 3.56 -0.34 0.44
N GLU A 116 4.86 -0.65 0.54
CA GLU A 116 5.94 0.33 0.60
C GLU A 116 5.98 1.28 -0.60
N SER A 117 5.69 0.77 -1.81
CA SER A 117 5.63 1.62 -3.02
C SER A 117 4.50 2.65 -2.91
N GLY A 118 3.40 2.30 -2.23
CA GLY A 118 2.32 3.22 -1.92
C GLY A 118 2.71 4.32 -0.93
N ALA A 119 3.52 3.98 0.08
CA ALA A 119 4.04 4.96 1.04
C ALA A 119 4.96 5.97 0.34
N LEU A 120 5.87 5.50 -0.53
CA LEU A 120 6.75 6.38 -1.30
C LEU A 120 5.95 7.33 -2.22
N LEU A 121 4.87 6.85 -2.84
CA LEU A 121 3.96 7.71 -3.63
C LEU A 121 3.25 8.76 -2.76
N GLN A 122 2.87 8.43 -1.51
CA GLN A 122 2.31 9.41 -0.59
C GLN A 122 3.34 10.48 -0.22
N ASP A 123 4.57 10.10 0.05
CA ASP A 123 5.67 11.03 0.32
C ASP A 123 5.96 11.95 -0.87
N LEU A 124 5.94 11.40 -2.10
CA LEU A 124 6.05 12.19 -3.32
C LEU A 124 4.90 13.21 -3.45
N VAL A 125 3.65 12.80 -3.20
CA VAL A 125 2.50 13.71 -3.23
C VAL A 125 2.64 14.84 -2.22
N LEU A 126 3.05 14.52 -0.99
CA LEU A 126 3.29 15.52 0.05
C LEU A 126 4.42 16.49 -0.34
N THR A 127 5.49 15.95 -0.94
CA THR A 127 6.62 16.75 -1.43
C THR A 127 6.18 17.72 -2.52
N LEU A 128 5.42 17.26 -3.52
CA LEU A 128 4.88 18.10 -4.59
C LEU A 128 3.95 19.20 -4.05
N GLN A 129 3.10 18.89 -3.06
CA GLN A 129 2.28 19.90 -2.39
C GLN A 129 3.12 20.94 -1.64
N GLY A 130 4.21 20.49 -0.99
CA GLY A 130 5.20 21.35 -0.37
C GLY A 130 5.85 22.30 -1.38
N ILE A 131 6.33 21.77 -2.50
CA ILE A 131 6.90 22.54 -3.61
C ILE A 131 5.89 23.54 -4.14
N ALA A 132 4.63 23.15 -4.36
CA ALA A 132 3.59 24.06 -4.84
C ALA A 132 3.31 25.24 -3.88
N SER A 133 3.53 25.04 -2.58
CA SER A 133 3.43 26.12 -1.58
C SER A 133 4.66 27.04 -1.61
N LEU A 134 5.86 26.47 -1.78
CA LEU A 134 7.12 27.21 -1.90
C LEU A 134 7.14 28.02 -3.19
N GLN A 135 6.69 27.45 -4.30
CA GLN A 135 6.60 28.11 -5.60
C GLN A 135 5.69 29.33 -5.55
N ARG A 136 4.56 29.25 -4.83
CA ARG A 136 3.68 30.41 -4.61
C ARG A 136 4.37 31.53 -3.85
N ARG A 137 5.19 31.21 -2.85
CA ARG A 137 5.99 32.21 -2.12
C ARG A 137 7.10 32.79 -2.98
N PHE A 138 7.75 31.96 -3.79
CA PHE A 138 8.75 32.40 -4.75
C PHE A 138 8.13 33.38 -5.77
N ASP A 139 6.98 33.03 -6.36
CA ASP A 139 6.27 33.89 -7.31
C ASP A 139 5.93 35.25 -6.68
N GLN A 140 5.41 35.25 -5.44
CA GLN A 140 5.15 36.49 -4.68
C GLN A 140 6.43 37.31 -4.46
N GLN A 141 7.54 36.65 -4.11
CA GLN A 141 8.81 37.33 -3.89
C GLN A 141 9.39 37.90 -5.19
N VAL A 142 9.26 37.20 -6.33
CA VAL A 142 9.69 37.71 -7.64
C VAL A 142 8.95 39.01 -8.00
N GLU A 143 7.65 39.08 -7.69
CA GLU A 143 6.84 40.28 -7.95
C GLU A 143 7.20 41.48 -7.05
N HIS A 144 7.58 41.23 -5.79
CA HIS A 144 7.78 42.29 -4.78
C HIS A 144 9.25 42.65 -4.54
N ASP A 145 10.17 41.69 -4.67
CA ASP A 145 11.59 41.79 -4.31
C ASP A 145 12.44 40.74 -5.06
N ALA A 146 12.77 41.04 -6.32
CA ALA A 146 13.57 40.16 -7.18
C ALA A 146 14.93 39.71 -6.58
N PRO A 147 15.70 40.56 -5.87
CA PRO A 147 16.89 40.12 -5.13
C PRO A 147 16.58 39.05 -4.06
N GLY A 148 15.49 39.20 -3.32
CA GLY A 148 15.05 38.22 -2.33
C GLY A 148 14.63 36.89 -2.95
N ALA A 149 14.04 36.92 -4.15
CA ALA A 149 13.70 35.70 -4.90
C ALA A 149 14.94 34.87 -5.29
N ALA A 150 16.06 35.53 -5.64
CA ALA A 150 17.31 34.85 -5.95
C ALA A 150 17.86 34.02 -4.77
N VAL A 151 17.56 34.42 -3.53
CA VAL A 151 17.95 33.69 -2.31
C VAL A 151 17.09 32.44 -2.10
N LEU A 152 15.82 32.47 -2.50
CA LEU A 152 14.89 31.35 -2.37
C LEU A 152 15.08 30.29 -3.47
N LEU A 153 15.61 30.69 -4.62
CA LEU A 153 15.74 29.83 -5.79
C LEU A 153 16.51 28.51 -5.52
N PRO A 154 17.66 28.50 -4.82
CA PRO A 154 18.36 27.25 -4.52
C PRO A 154 17.50 26.27 -3.70
N PHE A 155 16.78 26.76 -2.69
CA PHE A 155 15.91 25.92 -1.86
C PHE A 155 14.77 25.30 -2.66
N VAL A 156 14.16 26.09 -3.56
CA VAL A 156 13.11 25.59 -4.45
C VAL A 156 13.66 24.49 -5.34
N LEU A 157 14.84 24.69 -5.94
CA LEU A 157 15.48 23.72 -6.82
C LEU A 157 15.86 22.42 -6.10
N GLU A 158 16.38 22.50 -4.88
CA GLU A 158 16.68 21.30 -4.06
C GLU A 158 15.42 20.45 -3.82
N GLN A 159 14.25 21.08 -3.63
CA GLN A 159 12.99 20.34 -3.49
C GLN A 159 12.55 19.70 -4.81
N PHE A 160 12.74 20.37 -5.95
CA PHE A 160 12.49 19.79 -7.28
C PHE A 160 13.39 18.57 -7.54
N GLU A 161 14.68 18.64 -7.17
CA GLU A 161 15.63 17.52 -7.28
C GLU A 161 15.23 16.35 -6.36
N LEU A 162 14.80 16.62 -5.13
CA LEU A 162 14.28 15.60 -4.22
C LEU A 162 13.02 14.92 -4.78
N ALA A 163 12.07 15.70 -5.28
CA ALA A 163 10.85 15.14 -5.90
C ALA A 163 11.17 14.31 -7.13
N LEU A 164 12.20 14.68 -7.92
CA LEU A 164 12.62 13.92 -9.09
C LEU A 164 13.15 12.55 -8.66
N MET A 165 14.06 12.52 -7.69
CA MET A 165 14.59 11.28 -7.12
C MET A 165 13.49 10.37 -6.57
N LEU A 166 12.53 10.93 -5.80
CA LEU A 166 11.39 10.18 -5.27
C LEU A 166 10.49 9.62 -6.39
N SER A 167 10.26 10.39 -7.44
CA SER A 167 9.45 9.97 -8.60
C SER A 167 10.11 8.84 -9.38
N GLU A 168 11.42 8.93 -9.63
CA GLU A 168 12.20 7.88 -10.29
C GLU A 168 12.24 6.60 -9.45
N GLU A 169 12.49 6.71 -8.14
CA GLU A 169 12.47 5.56 -7.24
C GLU A 169 11.07 4.92 -7.18
N ALA A 170 10.01 5.73 -7.15
CA ALA A 170 8.64 5.24 -7.20
C ALA A 170 8.34 4.48 -8.49
N GLY A 171 8.71 5.05 -9.64
CA GLY A 171 8.56 4.40 -10.94
C GLY A 171 9.29 3.06 -11.00
N LEU A 172 10.55 3.01 -10.55
CA LEU A 172 11.33 1.78 -10.49
C LEU A 172 10.70 0.72 -9.56
N ARG A 173 10.24 1.11 -8.37
CA ARG A 173 9.59 0.18 -7.44
C ARG A 173 8.24 -0.33 -7.96
N LEU A 174 7.48 0.50 -8.66
CA LEU A 174 6.21 0.11 -9.29
C LEU A 174 6.44 -0.86 -10.46
N ALA A 175 7.44 -0.62 -11.30
CA ALA A 175 7.81 -1.53 -12.39
C ALA A 175 8.25 -2.91 -11.84
N ASN A 176 9.00 -2.91 -10.73
CA ASN A 176 9.49 -4.13 -10.09
C ASN A 176 8.47 -4.82 -9.16
N LEU A 177 7.32 -4.19 -8.89
CA LEU A 177 6.29 -4.66 -7.94
C LEU A 177 5.74 -6.06 -8.31
N PHE A 178 5.85 -6.46 -9.57
CA PHE A 178 5.37 -7.75 -10.05
C PHE A 178 6.43 -8.63 -10.70
N GLU A 179 7.59 -8.07 -11.05
CA GLU A 179 8.68 -8.83 -11.70
C GLU A 179 9.67 -9.42 -10.69
N VAL A 180 9.99 -8.70 -9.61
CA VAL A 180 11.04 -9.09 -8.65
C VAL A 180 10.45 -9.45 -7.28
N ASN A 181 9.33 -8.84 -6.90
CA ASN A 181 8.71 -9.05 -5.61
C ASN A 181 7.20 -9.26 -5.78
N PRO A 182 6.74 -10.41 -6.31
CA PRO A 182 5.35 -10.64 -6.68
C PRO A 182 4.45 -10.64 -5.45
N LEU A 183 4.04 -9.45 -4.96
CA LEU A 183 3.18 -9.28 -3.78
C LEU A 183 3.49 -10.35 -2.71
N HIS A 184 4.74 -10.47 -2.28
CA HIS A 184 5.09 -11.54 -1.35
C HIS A 184 4.51 -11.26 0.04
N ALA A 185 3.36 -11.89 0.28
CA ALA A 185 3.22 -12.94 1.30
C ALA A 185 3.34 -12.56 2.78
N ARG A 186 3.28 -11.28 3.17
CA ARG A 186 3.21 -10.90 4.59
C ARG A 186 2.02 -10.06 5.02
N ASP A 187 1.54 -9.14 4.17
CA ASP A 187 0.48 -8.22 4.60
C ASP A 187 -0.95 -8.72 4.29
N PHE A 188 -1.09 -9.64 3.34
CA PHE A 188 -2.40 -10.24 2.99
C PHE A 188 -2.69 -11.57 3.71
N ASP A 189 -1.71 -12.18 4.39
CA ASP A 189 -1.86 -13.46 5.10
C ASP A 189 -2.22 -13.30 6.59
N ALA A 190 -2.43 -12.07 7.08
CA ALA A 190 -2.98 -11.84 8.41
C ALA A 190 -4.50 -11.61 8.34
N PRO A 191 -5.35 -12.62 8.56
CA PRO A 191 -6.74 -12.36 8.91
C PRO A 191 -6.75 -11.65 10.27
N GLY A 192 -6.80 -10.31 10.27
CA GLY A 192 -6.98 -9.51 11.48
C GLY A 192 -5.96 -8.42 11.80
N ALA A 193 -5.24 -7.82 10.85
CA ALA A 193 -4.41 -6.65 11.14
C ALA A 193 -5.23 -5.33 11.22
N SER A 194 -6.29 -5.33 12.04
CA SER A 194 -6.71 -4.11 12.75
C SER A 194 -5.82 -3.98 13.98
N THR A 195 -4.58 -3.56 13.79
CA THR A 195 -3.79 -2.99 14.88
C THR A 195 -3.69 -1.51 14.60
N PHE A 196 -4.74 -0.79 15.02
CA PHE A 196 -4.52 0.53 15.56
C PHE A 196 -3.35 0.41 16.54
N PRO A 197 -2.28 1.23 16.45
CA PRO A 197 -1.34 1.31 17.54
C PRO A 197 -2.15 1.79 18.75
N ALA A 198 -2.31 0.91 19.74
CA ALA A 198 -2.86 1.31 21.02
C ALA A 198 -2.06 2.52 21.52
N PRO A 199 -2.72 3.62 21.94
CA PRO A 199 -2.00 4.73 22.54
C PRO A 199 -1.26 4.16 23.74
N ARG A 200 0.08 4.20 23.69
CA ARG A 200 0.90 3.87 24.86
C ARG A 200 0.48 4.84 25.96
N ALA A 201 -0.30 4.32 26.90
CA ALA A 201 -0.63 4.97 28.15
C ALA A 201 0.68 5.46 28.79
N GLY A 202 0.67 6.72 29.21
CA GLY A 202 1.83 7.44 29.69
C GLY A 202 2.58 6.69 30.78
N HIS A 203 3.90 6.73 30.68
CA HIS A 203 4.72 6.86 31.86
C HIS A 203 5.17 8.31 31.96
N ASP A 204 4.40 9.06 32.76
CA ASP A 204 4.90 10.20 33.49
C ASP A 204 6.17 9.80 34.24
N ARG A 205 7.30 10.41 33.85
CA ARG A 205 8.35 10.84 34.77
C ARG A 205 8.85 12.20 34.33
N ARG A 206 8.09 13.22 34.74
CA ARG A 206 8.64 14.53 35.08
C ARG A 206 9.41 14.43 36.40
N ALA A 207 10.24 15.46 36.60
CA ALA A 207 11.10 15.79 37.73
C ALA A 207 12.54 15.27 37.59
N ASP A 208 13.60 16.08 37.70
CA ASP A 208 13.70 17.52 37.93
C ASP A 208 15.17 17.93 37.68
N SER A 209 15.34 19.21 37.33
CA SER A 209 16.51 20.09 37.48
C SER A 209 17.85 19.53 38.01
N HIS A 210 18.96 19.89 37.34
CA HIS A 210 19.88 20.91 37.86
C HIS A 210 21.05 21.20 36.90
N HIS A 211 21.07 22.42 36.35
CA HIS A 211 22.31 23.16 36.08
C HIS A 211 22.75 23.82 37.40
N PRO A 212 24.05 23.78 37.75
CA PRO A 212 24.93 24.93 37.46
C PRO A 212 26.34 24.43 37.02
N ARG A 213 27.22 25.18 36.35
CA ARG A 213 27.35 26.59 36.03
C ARG A 213 28.22 26.67 34.76
#